data_AF-A0A1Q6YQM9-F1
#
_entry.id   AF-A0A1Q6YQM9-F1
#
_cell.length_a   1.000
_cell.length_b   1.000
_cell.length_c   1.000
_cell.angle_alpha   90.00
_cell.angle_beta   90.00
_cell.angle_gamma   90.00
#
_symmetry.space_group_name_H-M   'P 1'
#
loop_
_entity.id
_entity.type
_entity.pdbx_description
1 polymer ?
#
loop_
_entity_poly.entity_id
_entity_poly.type
_entity_poly.pdbx_seq_one_letter_code
_entity_poly.pdbx_strand_id
1 'polypeptide(L)'
;MYNYSVVAQNYAKPAGNLLLVRPRFVGNKSSDLLETKEPRKYPVEFDGPSRDSDSFEITLPAGYEVDDLPPPVNADYSFASYHSKTEVNGNTLKYTRTFEVKELSVPLSKVEDLKKLYRIIASDERNTAVLKPATH
;
A
#
# COMPACT_ATOMS: atom_id res chain seq x y z
N MET A 1 16.55 6.62 9.69
CA MET A 1 16.06 6.23 8.37
C MET A 1 16.82 4.99 7.94
N TYR A 2 16.15 3.88 7.66
CA TYR A 2 16.80 2.65 7.24
C TYR A 2 16.76 2.56 5.72
N ASN A 3 17.91 2.25 5.09
CA ASN A 3 18.03 2.10 3.66
C ASN A 3 18.46 0.67 3.35
N TYR A 4 17.71 0.00 2.47
CA TYR A 4 17.97 -1.39 2.08
C TYR A 4 17.92 -1.49 0.56
N SER A 5 18.74 -2.40 -0.01
CA SER A 5 18.69 -2.77 -1.41
C SER A 5 18.46 -4.28 -1.51
N VAL A 6 17.54 -4.69 -2.38
CA VAL A 6 17.16 -6.10 -2.55
C VAL A 6 17.08 -6.42 -4.03
N VAL A 7 17.54 -7.61 -4.40
CA VAL A 7 17.37 -8.19 -5.73
C VAL A 7 16.41 -9.37 -5.62
N ALA A 8 15.31 -9.32 -6.35
CA ALA A 8 14.32 -10.38 -6.40
C ALA A 8 14.12 -10.83 -7.86
N GLN A 9 14.47 -12.09 -8.14
CA GLN A 9 14.21 -12.70 -9.45
C GLN A 9 12.71 -12.97 -9.60
N ASN A 10 12.17 -12.81 -10.81
CA ASN A 10 10.76 -13.08 -11.14
C ASN A 10 9.74 -12.36 -10.23
N TYR A 11 10.08 -11.15 -9.78
CA TYR A 11 9.18 -10.38 -8.91
C TYR A 11 7.93 -9.89 -9.66
N ALA A 12 8.10 -9.46 -10.91
CA ALA A 12 7.01 -9.11 -11.80
C ALA A 12 6.28 -10.37 -12.27
N LYS A 13 4.94 -10.29 -12.39
CA LYS A 13 4.13 -11.39 -12.92
C LYS A 13 3.74 -11.12 -14.37
N PRO A 14 3.98 -12.06 -15.31
CA PRO A 14 3.51 -11.90 -16.67
C PRO A 14 1.99 -12.04 -16.76
N ALA A 15 1.37 -11.21 -17.60
CA ALA A 15 -0.04 -11.24 -17.96
C ALA A 15 -0.18 -10.99 -19.46
N GLY A 16 -0.06 -12.06 -20.26
CA GLY A 16 0.08 -11.93 -21.72
C GLY A 16 1.41 -11.27 -22.08
N ASN A 17 1.36 -10.16 -22.82
CA ASN A 17 2.53 -9.34 -23.13
C ASN A 17 2.85 -8.30 -22.03
N LEU A 18 1.99 -8.16 -21.02
CA LEU A 18 2.16 -7.20 -19.93
C LEU A 18 2.94 -7.80 -18.76
N LEU A 19 3.56 -6.93 -17.96
CA LEU A 19 4.14 -7.27 -16.68
C LEU A 19 3.43 -6.52 -15.55
N LEU A 20 2.99 -7.27 -14.54
CA LEU A 20 2.37 -6.74 -13.33
C LEU A 20 3.41 -6.64 -12.22
N VAL A 21 3.69 -5.43 -11.76
CA VAL A 21 4.65 -5.14 -10.68
C VAL A 21 3.89 -4.62 -9.48
N ARG A 22 4.02 -5.29 -8.33
CA ARG A 22 3.47 -4.78 -7.07
C ARG A 22 4.41 -3.70 -6.51
N PRO A 23 3.99 -2.44 -6.37
CA PRO A 23 4.91 -1.39 -5.91
C PRO A 23 5.25 -1.54 -4.42
N ARG A 24 4.31 -2.03 -3.61
CA ARG A 24 4.53 -2.33 -2.20
C ARG A 24 5.33 -3.63 -2.03
N PHE A 25 6.63 -3.49 -1.82
CA PHE A 25 7.56 -4.62 -1.68
C PHE A 25 7.53 -5.25 -0.27
N VAL A 26 7.60 -4.44 0.80
CA VAL A 26 7.76 -4.93 2.19
C VAL A 26 6.86 -4.17 3.18
N GLY A 27 6.59 -4.78 4.34
CA GLY A 27 5.82 -4.21 5.47
C GLY A 27 4.31 -4.10 5.21
N ASN A 28 3.45 -4.54 6.14
CA ASN A 28 2.00 -4.50 5.99
C ASN A 28 1.41 -3.50 7.01
N LYS A 29 0.46 -2.66 6.57
CA LYS A 29 -0.24 -1.69 7.42
C LYS A 29 -1.71 -2.04 7.66
N SER A 30 -2.24 -3.03 6.95
CA SER A 30 -3.61 -3.51 7.16
C SER A 30 -3.68 -4.54 8.31
N SER A 31 -4.88 -4.88 8.76
CA SER A 31 -5.12 -5.93 9.73
C SER A 31 -6.46 -6.60 9.50
N ASP A 32 -6.50 -7.93 9.58
CA ASP A 32 -7.73 -8.73 9.48
C ASP A 32 -8.49 -8.81 10.82
N LEU A 33 -8.03 -8.08 11.85
CA LEU A 33 -8.61 -8.06 13.21
C LEU A 33 -10.14 -7.85 13.22
N LEU A 34 -10.68 -7.13 12.23
CA LEU A 34 -12.09 -6.74 12.15
C LEU A 34 -12.91 -7.57 11.16
N GLU A 35 -12.35 -8.65 10.60
CA GLU A 35 -13.04 -9.55 9.67
C GLU A 35 -13.77 -10.72 10.36
N THR A 36 -14.01 -10.62 11.67
CA THR A 36 -14.77 -11.60 12.43
C THR A 36 -16.28 -11.42 12.28
N LYS A 37 -17.03 -12.53 12.38
CA LYS A 37 -18.50 -12.51 12.34
C LYS A 37 -19.14 -11.96 13.61
N GLU A 38 -18.47 -12.11 14.75
CA GLU A 38 -19.01 -11.65 16.03
C GLU A 38 -18.79 -10.15 16.24
N PRO A 39 -19.79 -9.43 16.77
CA PRO A 39 -19.66 -8.01 17.07
C PRO A 39 -18.66 -7.81 18.21
N ARG A 40 -17.79 -6.81 18.02
CA ARG A 40 -16.77 -6.46 19.01
C ARG A 40 -17.43 -5.84 20.25
N LYS A 41 -17.00 -6.27 21.44
CA LYS A 41 -17.50 -5.77 22.74
C LYS A 41 -16.63 -4.69 23.38
N TYR A 42 -15.40 -4.52 22.88
CA TYR A 42 -14.41 -3.60 23.43
C TYR A 42 -13.79 -2.73 22.31
N PRO A 43 -13.29 -1.53 22.63
CA PRO A 43 -12.53 -0.70 21.68
C PRO A 43 -11.35 -1.44 21.03
N VAL A 44 -10.78 -0.83 19.99
CA VAL A 44 -9.47 -1.23 19.45
C VAL A 44 -8.44 -0.29 20.05
N GLU A 45 -7.48 -0.84 20.76
CA GLU A 45 -6.34 -0.09 21.29
C GLU A 45 -5.14 -0.26 20.35
N PHE A 46 -4.48 0.85 20.03
CA PHE A 46 -3.19 0.90 19.35
C PHE A 46 -2.07 1.05 20.38
N ASP A 47 -0.85 0.66 20.00
CA ASP A 47 0.33 0.80 20.87
C ASP A 47 0.66 2.27 21.19
N GLY A 48 0.24 3.19 20.32
CA GLY A 48 0.54 4.61 20.44
C GLY A 48 0.21 5.39 19.18
N PRO A 49 0.08 6.73 19.28
CA PRO A 49 0.17 7.59 18.11
C PRO A 49 1.51 7.32 17.43
N SER A 50 1.45 7.05 16.14
CA SER A 50 2.62 6.64 15.36
C SER A 50 2.47 7.10 13.94
N ARG A 51 3.60 7.33 13.28
CA ARG A 51 3.64 7.66 11.86
C ARG A 51 4.75 6.85 11.23
N ASP A 52 4.38 6.06 10.24
CA ASP A 52 5.33 5.29 9.43
C ASP A 52 5.21 5.72 7.97
N SER A 53 6.37 5.98 7.37
CA SER A 53 6.48 6.44 5.99
C SER A 53 7.52 5.59 5.27
N ASP A 54 7.09 4.96 4.18
CA ASP A 54 7.91 4.12 3.33
C ASP A 54 8.05 4.74 1.93
N SER A 55 9.24 4.60 1.35
CA SER A 55 9.51 4.92 -0.05
C SER A 55 10.23 3.75 -0.70
N PHE A 56 9.67 3.22 -1.79
CA PHE A 56 10.27 2.17 -2.61
C PHE A 56 10.54 2.71 -4.01
N GLU A 57 11.71 2.39 -4.53
CA GLU A 57 12.12 2.73 -5.90
C GLU A 57 12.48 1.45 -6.62
N ILE A 58 11.83 1.20 -7.76
CA ILE A 58 11.97 -0.01 -8.57
C ILE A 58 12.40 0.41 -9.97
N THR A 59 13.61 0.03 -10.37
CA THR A 59 14.09 0.23 -11.74
C THR A 59 13.38 -0.75 -12.67
N LEU A 60 12.73 -0.22 -13.69
CA LEU A 60 12.02 -1.00 -14.70
C LEU A 60 13.01 -1.65 -15.68
N PRO A 61 12.70 -2.86 -16.18
CA PRO A 61 13.53 -3.51 -17.18
C PRO A 61 13.54 -2.72 -18.50
N ALA A 62 14.65 -2.80 -19.23
CA ALA A 62 14.74 -2.20 -20.56
C ALA A 62 13.69 -2.81 -21.51
N GLY A 63 13.16 -1.99 -22.41
CA GLY A 63 12.12 -2.42 -23.36
C GLY A 63 10.71 -2.50 -22.77
N TYR A 64 10.49 -2.02 -21.55
CA TYR A 64 9.16 -1.87 -20.96
C TYR A 64 8.88 -0.42 -20.56
N GLU A 65 7.63 -0.01 -20.72
CA GLU A 65 7.10 1.27 -20.24
C GLU A 65 5.85 1.06 -19.38
N VAL A 66 5.53 2.03 -18.54
CA VAL A 66 4.34 2.00 -17.71
C VAL A 66 3.10 2.21 -18.58
N ASP A 67 2.15 1.29 -18.50
CA ASP A 67 0.86 1.40 -19.16
C ASP A 67 -0.21 1.93 -18.20
N ASP A 68 -0.23 1.42 -16.96
CA ASP A 68 -1.18 1.84 -15.93
C ASP A 68 -0.54 1.85 -14.54
N LEU A 69 -0.98 2.78 -13.70
CA LEU A 69 -0.54 2.94 -12.33
C LEU A 69 -1.73 2.82 -11.37
N PRO A 70 -1.55 2.19 -10.20
CA PRO A 70 -2.57 2.23 -9.16
C PRO A 70 -2.92 3.68 -8.82
N PRO A 71 -4.21 4.02 -8.70
CA PRO A 71 -4.61 5.37 -8.30
C PRO A 71 -4.09 5.66 -6.88
N PRO A 72 -3.77 6.93 -6.57
CA PRO A 72 -3.36 7.30 -5.22
C PRO A 72 -4.50 7.06 -4.24
N VAL A 73 -4.16 6.60 -3.04
CA VAL A 73 -5.12 6.46 -1.95
C VAL A 73 -4.90 7.61 -0.98
N ASN A 74 -5.99 8.30 -0.64
CA ASN A 74 -6.02 9.31 0.41
C ASN A 74 -7.20 8.98 1.32
N ALA A 75 -6.92 8.44 2.50
CA ALA A 75 -7.93 8.00 3.45
C ALA A 75 -7.68 8.69 4.79
N ASP A 76 -8.52 9.67 5.11
CA ASP A 76 -8.40 10.48 6.32
C ASP A 76 -9.57 10.20 7.25
N TYR A 77 -9.26 9.61 8.40
CA TYR A 77 -10.18 9.40 9.50
C TYR A 77 -9.72 10.22 10.72
N SER A 78 -10.63 10.40 11.67
CA SER A 78 -10.32 11.10 12.93
C SER A 78 -9.20 10.42 13.72
N PHE A 79 -9.19 9.09 13.75
CA PHE A 79 -8.23 8.29 14.53
C PHE A 79 -6.96 7.89 13.77
N ALA A 80 -6.97 7.93 12.42
CA ALA A 80 -5.83 7.51 11.60
C ALA A 80 -5.91 8.10 10.18
N SER A 81 -4.80 8.12 9.47
CA SER A 81 -4.75 8.44 8.04
C SER A 81 -3.80 7.52 7.28
N TYR A 82 -4.15 7.29 6.02
CA TYR A 82 -3.35 6.52 5.08
C TYR A 82 -3.27 7.24 3.75
N HIS A 83 -2.05 7.47 3.28
CA HIS A 83 -1.77 8.10 2.00
C HIS A 83 -0.78 7.25 1.24
N SER A 84 -1.14 6.79 0.04
CA SER A 84 -0.23 6.08 -0.86
C SER A 84 -0.25 6.69 -2.25
N LYS A 85 0.88 6.61 -2.94
CA LYS A 85 1.03 7.09 -4.30
C LYS A 85 2.08 6.29 -5.04
N THR A 86 1.79 5.99 -6.31
CA THR A 86 2.73 5.40 -7.25
C THR A 86 2.97 6.39 -8.38
N GLU A 87 4.23 6.63 -8.72
CA GLU A 87 4.64 7.55 -9.79
C GLU A 87 5.76 6.92 -10.60
N VAL A 88 5.91 7.37 -11.84
CA VAL A 88 7.03 6.97 -12.70
C VAL A 88 7.90 8.19 -13.02
N ASN A 89 9.20 8.05 -12.77
CA ASN A 89 10.21 9.04 -13.09
C ASN A 89 11.24 8.40 -14.02
N GLY A 90 11.10 8.65 -15.33
CA GLY A 90 11.92 7.99 -16.35
C GLY A 90 11.67 6.47 -16.36
N ASN A 91 12.69 5.69 -16.02
CA ASN A 91 12.62 4.23 -15.93
C ASN A 91 12.45 3.72 -14.49
N THR A 92 12.16 4.59 -13.52
CA THR A 92 12.03 4.20 -12.11
C THR A 92 10.59 4.39 -11.64
N LEU A 93 9.99 3.31 -11.14
CA LEU A 93 8.71 3.33 -10.46
C LEU A 93 8.94 3.66 -8.98
N LYS A 94 8.33 4.74 -8.51
CA LYS A 94 8.41 5.20 -7.13
C LYS A 94 7.07 4.98 -6.43
N TYR A 95 7.08 4.26 -5.33
CA TYR A 95 5.92 4.12 -4.45
C TYR A 95 6.23 4.75 -3.11
N THR A 96 5.33 5.61 -2.64
CA THR A 96 5.39 6.17 -1.29
C THR A 96 4.12 5.83 -0.56
N ARG A 97 4.22 5.45 0.72
CA ARG A 97 3.07 5.38 1.62
C ARG A 97 3.37 6.03 2.96
N THR A 98 2.35 6.59 3.57
CA THR A 98 2.37 7.04 4.96
C THR A 98 1.13 6.51 5.67
N PHE A 99 1.34 5.84 6.80
CA PHE A 99 0.27 5.44 7.71
C PHE A 99 0.49 6.13 9.05
N GLU A 100 -0.51 6.86 9.50
CA GLU A 100 -0.47 7.62 10.73
C GLU A 100 -1.64 7.22 11.63
N VAL A 101 -1.33 6.84 12.86
CA VAL A 101 -2.27 6.63 13.95
C VAL A 101 -2.25 7.90 14.82
N LYS A 102 -3.42 8.52 14.98
CA LYS A 102 -3.59 9.83 15.65
C LYS A 102 -4.13 9.67 17.07
N GLU A 103 -4.96 8.66 17.30
CA GLU A 103 -5.60 8.37 18.59
C GLU A 103 -5.10 7.02 19.13
N LEU A 104 -5.04 6.86 20.46
CA LEU A 104 -4.66 5.60 21.12
C LEU A 104 -5.72 4.52 20.98
N SER A 105 -7.00 4.90 20.94
CA SER A 105 -8.12 3.98 20.99
C SER A 105 -9.15 4.34 19.91
N VAL A 106 -9.71 3.34 19.23
CA VAL A 106 -10.88 3.48 18.38
C VAL A 106 -12.11 2.97 19.11
N PRO A 107 -13.07 3.84 19.46
CA PRO A 107 -14.29 3.43 20.15
C PRO A 107 -15.17 2.56 19.25
N LEU A 108 -16.06 1.78 19.86
CA LEU A 108 -16.98 0.87 19.14
C LEU A 108 -17.77 1.55 18.02
N SER A 109 -18.16 2.81 18.21
CA SER A 109 -18.89 3.61 17.22
C SER A 109 -18.11 3.88 15.93
N LYS A 110 -16.77 3.77 15.96
CA LYS A 110 -15.87 4.01 14.81
C LYS A 110 -15.21 2.73 14.29
N VAL A 111 -15.52 1.55 14.84
CA VAL A 111 -14.88 0.28 14.44
C VAL A 111 -15.17 -0.06 12.97
N GLU A 112 -16.38 0.23 12.47
CA GLU A 112 -16.70 0.02 11.06
C GLU A 112 -15.85 0.90 10.13
N ASP A 113 -15.50 2.12 10.55
CA ASP A 113 -14.62 2.99 9.79
C ASP A 113 -13.18 2.51 9.82
N LEU A 114 -12.71 1.99 10.96
CA LEU A 114 -11.40 1.32 11.04
C LEU A 114 -11.34 0.09 10.13
N LYS A 115 -12.42 -0.70 10.07
CA LYS A 115 -12.53 -1.84 9.17
C LYS A 115 -12.45 -1.42 7.70
N LYS A 116 -13.16 -0.36 7.31
CA LYS A 116 -13.07 0.21 5.95
C LYS A 116 -11.65 0.67 5.65
N LEU A 117 -10.99 1.37 6.59
CA LEU A 117 -9.60 1.80 6.44
C LEU A 117 -8.68 0.60 6.18
N TYR A 118 -8.76 -0.46 7.00
CA TYR A 118 -7.93 -1.65 6.78
C TYR A 118 -8.19 -2.33 5.44
N ARG A 119 -9.45 -2.38 4.97
CA ARG A 119 -9.77 -2.90 3.63
C ARG A 119 -9.20 -2.03 2.51
N ILE A 120 -9.25 -0.71 2.64
CA ILE A 120 -8.64 0.23 1.71
C ILE A 120 -7.12 -0.03 1.62
N ILE A 121 -6.44 -0.11 2.77
CA ILE A 121 -5.01 -0.40 2.84
C ILE A 121 -4.70 -1.79 2.23
N ALA A 122 -5.49 -2.81 2.57
CA ALA A 122 -5.31 -4.16 2.02
C ALA A 122 -5.46 -4.21 0.50
N SER A 123 -6.39 -3.43 -0.05
CA SER A 123 -6.59 -3.31 -1.50
C SER A 123 -5.40 -2.60 -2.15
N ASP A 124 -4.97 -1.47 -1.61
CA ASP A 124 -3.80 -0.72 -2.11
C ASP A 124 -2.54 -1.57 -2.12
N GLU A 125 -2.26 -2.26 -1.01
CA GLU A 125 -1.08 -3.10 -0.86
C GLU A 125 -1.05 -4.32 -1.80
N ARG A 126 -2.20 -4.68 -2.39
CA ARG A 126 -2.33 -5.76 -3.38
C ARG A 126 -2.30 -5.23 -4.81
N ASN A 127 -2.46 -3.93 -5.03
CA ASN A 127 -2.49 -3.33 -6.36
C ASN A 127 -1.15 -3.50 -7.08
N THR A 128 -1.22 -3.48 -8.41
CA THR A 128 -0.07 -3.66 -9.30
C THR A 128 -0.01 -2.54 -10.31
N ALA A 129 1.18 -1.99 -10.53
CA ALA A 129 1.49 -1.24 -11.75
C ALA A 129 1.57 -2.21 -12.93
N VAL A 130 1.09 -1.76 -14.08
CA VAL A 130 1.06 -2.52 -15.32
C VAL A 130 2.13 -1.94 -16.25
N LEU A 131 2.99 -2.80 -16.76
CA LEU A 131 4.00 -2.44 -17.76
C LEU A 131 3.67 -3.13 -19.07
N LYS A 132 3.88 -2.43 -20.18
CA LYS A 132 3.80 -2.99 -21.54
C LYS A 132 5.17 -2.94 -22.23
N PRO A 133 5.39 -3.78 -23.25
CA PRO A 133 6.58 -3.65 -24.08
C PRO A 133 6.60 -2.27 -24.73
N ALA A 134 7.74 -1.58 -24.64
CA ALA A 134 7.93 -0.31 -25.32
C ALA A 134 7.88 -0.55 -26.83
N THR A 135 7.09 0.24 -27.55
CA THR A 135 7.04 0.16 -29.01
C THR A 135 8.17 1.03 -29.55
N HIS A 136 9.18 0.42 -30.16
CA HIS A 136 10.21 1.11 -30.94
C HIS A 136 9.80 1.21 -32.41
#